data_AF-U2AU98-F1
#
_entry.id   AF-U2AU98-F1
#
_cell.length_a   1.000
_cell.length_b   1.000
_cell.length_c   1.000
_cell.angle_alpha   90.00
_cell.angle_beta   90.00
_cell.angle_gamma   90.00
#
_symmetry.space_group_name_H-M   'P 1'
#
loop_
_entity.id
_entity.type
_entity.pdbx_description
1 polymer ?
#
loop_
_entity_poly.entity_id
_entity_poly.type
_entity_poly.pdbx_seq_one_letter_code
_entity_poly.pdbx_strand_id
1 'polypeptide(L)'
;MFDTVILSIFALFILVILLYVGIRLYEKKVPIWQYPIALLYGLWLLFFVLFGSLFSAEYTQAIDPIDDHYTFISGQYRLTFLIFFLLYHIALGALWIRRAKLPPLPLVLCLCFLYIGIVINVFIASQLLGEGNRQEELASFPIFSNFIAILVIGRTLMAIREELSTKTFKNKWLNKLNRLLSFRFTVLTWSVLLVFPVFVLLTLLLMIFGQDYDAVVKGFTETTTWKFSQHDHPPYLDHRGHYLCTVAACGSPRLVKPLRWGRRGGRPIIVNRQLQIANAFEELIADFSPKLHHFLRTNYDKYGYNLSQKIKAPWAANMTYLLMKPLEWFFLLCLYTFCLSPERKIERQYQF
;
A
#
# COMPACT_ATOMS: atom_id res chain seq x y z
N MET A 1 15.34 -6.38 8.56
CA MET A 1 16.60 -5.60 8.44
C MET A 1 16.86 -5.20 7.00
N PHE A 2 16.63 -6.10 6.03
CA PHE A 2 16.68 -5.75 4.60
C PHE A 2 15.56 -4.75 4.22
N ASP A 3 14.33 -4.98 4.70
CA ASP A 3 13.18 -4.12 4.37
C ASP A 3 13.26 -2.73 5.00
N THR A 4 13.79 -2.60 6.22
CA THR A 4 13.99 -1.31 6.90
C THR A 4 15.03 -0.44 6.22
N VAL A 5 16.08 -1.06 5.65
CA VAL A 5 17.13 -0.35 4.90
C VAL A 5 16.60 0.11 3.55
N ILE A 6 15.83 -0.75 2.85
CA ILE A 6 15.17 -0.39 1.60
C ILE A 6 14.16 0.75 1.80
N LEU A 7 13.32 0.67 2.84
CA LEU A 7 12.38 1.74 3.17
C LEU A 7 13.09 3.07 3.45
N SER A 8 14.23 3.02 4.17
CA SER A 8 15.04 4.20 4.50
C SER A 8 15.71 4.81 3.26
N ILE A 9 16.23 3.98 2.35
CA ILE A 9 16.78 4.42 1.06
C ILE A 9 15.69 5.07 0.21
N PHE A 10 14.49 4.50 0.19
CA PHE A 10 13.36 5.00 -0.57
C PHE A 10 12.83 6.33 -0.01
N ALA A 11 12.72 6.45 1.31
CA ALA A 11 12.37 7.70 1.98
C ALA A 11 13.42 8.80 1.72
N LEU A 12 14.72 8.46 1.74
CA LEU A 12 15.80 9.38 1.40
C LEU A 12 15.71 9.83 -0.07
N PHE A 13 15.41 8.92 -0.98
CA PHE A 13 15.23 9.24 -2.40
C PHE A 13 14.08 10.22 -2.63
N ILE A 14 12.93 10.02 -1.96
CA ILE A 14 11.81 10.95 -2.03
C ILE A 14 12.16 12.31 -1.41
N LEU A 15 12.91 12.33 -0.31
CA LEU A 15 13.40 13.58 0.29
C LEU A 15 14.31 14.35 -0.68
N VAL A 16 15.19 13.65 -1.40
CA VAL A 16 16.05 14.26 -2.43
C VAL A 16 15.21 14.82 -3.58
N ILE A 17 14.16 14.12 -4.02
CA ILE A 17 13.23 14.63 -5.04
C ILE A 17 12.51 15.88 -4.54
N LEU A 18 12.02 15.88 -3.30
CA LEU A 18 11.37 17.03 -2.68
C LEU A 18 12.28 18.25 -2.62
N LEU A 19 13.54 18.06 -2.21
CA LEU A 19 14.57 19.10 -2.19
C LEU A 19 14.86 19.61 -3.61
N TYR A 20 15.03 18.72 -4.59
CA TYR A 20 15.25 19.07 -5.98
C TYR A 20 14.10 19.90 -6.56
N VAL A 21 12.85 19.49 -6.31
CA VAL A 21 11.66 20.22 -6.73
C VAL A 21 11.63 21.59 -6.05
N GLY A 22 11.92 21.66 -4.74
CA GLY A 22 12.02 22.93 -4.01
C GLY A 22 13.04 23.89 -4.63
N ILE A 23 14.24 23.40 -4.96
CA ILE A 23 15.30 24.19 -5.63
C ILE A 23 14.83 24.66 -7.01
N ARG A 24 14.22 23.79 -7.82
CA ARG A 24 13.71 24.17 -9.15
C ARG A 24 12.59 25.19 -9.09
N LEU A 25 11.68 25.08 -8.11
CA LEU A 25 10.62 26.06 -7.88
C LEU A 25 11.22 27.43 -7.50
N TYR A 26 12.26 27.42 -6.66
CA TYR A 26 13.03 28.62 -6.30
C TYR A 26 13.71 29.27 -7.51
N GLU A 27 14.45 28.51 -8.32
CA GLU A 27 15.10 29.00 -9.55
C GLU A 27 14.09 29.62 -10.53
N LYS A 28 12.88 29.07 -10.59
CA LYS A 28 11.80 29.55 -11.48
C LYS A 28 10.97 30.69 -10.90
N LYS A 29 11.30 31.17 -9.68
CA LYS A 29 10.60 32.25 -8.98
C LYS A 29 9.08 32.04 -8.96
N VAL A 30 8.64 30.82 -8.67
CA VAL A 30 7.20 30.52 -8.57
C VAL A 30 6.57 31.26 -7.38
N PRO A 31 5.26 31.56 -7.43
CA PRO A 31 4.54 32.15 -6.31
C PRO A 31 4.71 31.36 -5.00
N ILE A 32 4.80 32.08 -3.88
CA ILE A 32 5.08 31.52 -2.54
C ILE A 32 4.07 30.44 -2.13
N TRP A 33 2.81 30.54 -2.56
CA TRP A 33 1.79 29.53 -2.26
C TRP A 33 2.04 28.16 -2.92
N GLN A 34 2.92 28.05 -3.92
CA GLN A 34 3.20 26.76 -4.57
C GLN A 34 4.10 25.84 -3.73
N TYR A 35 4.95 26.41 -2.86
CA TYR A 35 5.84 25.64 -1.99
C TYR A 35 5.10 24.73 -0.99
N PRO A 36 4.13 25.23 -0.19
CA PRO A 36 3.40 24.36 0.73
C PRO A 36 2.58 23.28 0.00
N ILE A 37 2.03 23.58 -1.18
CA ILE A 37 1.30 22.59 -2.00
C ILE A 37 2.25 21.50 -2.49
N ALA A 38 3.45 21.88 -2.98
CA ALA A 38 4.44 20.91 -3.44
C ALA A 38 4.97 20.03 -2.30
N LEU A 39 5.19 20.61 -1.11
CA LEU A 39 5.57 19.87 0.09
C LEU A 39 4.47 18.87 0.49
N LEU A 40 3.22 19.34 0.58
CA LEU A 40 2.08 18.49 0.90
C LEU A 40 1.95 17.34 -0.11
N TYR A 41 2.06 17.63 -1.40
CA TYR A 41 2.03 16.61 -2.46
C TYR A 41 3.11 15.55 -2.27
N GLY A 42 4.35 15.94 -2.01
CA GLY A 42 5.43 14.97 -1.84
C GLY A 42 5.31 14.17 -0.54
N LEU A 43 4.84 14.76 0.56
CA LEU A 43 4.55 14.03 1.79
C LEU A 43 3.42 13.02 1.59
N TRP A 44 2.37 13.39 0.84
CA TRP A 44 1.24 12.50 0.56
C TRP A 44 1.61 11.37 -0.41
N LEU A 45 2.47 11.67 -1.39
CA LEU A 45 3.08 10.68 -2.26
C LEU A 45 3.95 9.70 -1.45
N LEU A 46 4.76 10.21 -0.53
CA LEU A 46 5.57 9.38 0.36
C LEU A 46 4.69 8.46 1.20
N PHE A 47 3.65 9.01 1.82
CA PHE A 47 2.66 8.23 2.57
C PHE A 47 2.08 7.12 1.70
N PHE A 48 1.59 7.44 0.50
CA PHE A 48 1.00 6.44 -0.40
C PHE A 48 1.96 5.31 -0.75
N VAL A 49 3.22 5.62 -1.08
CA VAL A 49 4.16 4.56 -1.46
C VAL A 49 4.59 3.73 -0.25
N LEU A 50 4.86 4.34 0.90
CA LEU A 50 5.27 3.63 2.11
C LEU A 50 4.16 2.71 2.62
N PHE A 51 2.96 3.25 2.83
CA PHE A 51 1.85 2.47 3.37
C PHE A 51 1.24 1.53 2.32
N GLY A 52 1.27 1.91 1.02
CA GLY A 52 0.90 1.01 -0.07
C GLY A 52 1.81 -0.23 -0.16
N SER A 53 3.09 -0.11 0.22
CA SER A 53 4.03 -1.24 0.22
C SER A 53 3.74 -2.32 1.26
N LEU A 54 2.86 -2.05 2.24
CA LEU A 54 2.41 -3.04 3.23
C LEU A 54 1.50 -4.11 2.60
N PHE A 55 0.88 -3.82 1.46
CA PHE A 55 0.02 -4.74 0.71
C PHE A 55 0.86 -5.51 -0.30
N SER A 56 1.37 -6.68 0.11
CA SER A 56 2.43 -7.39 -0.63
C SER A 56 2.10 -8.83 -1.00
N ALA A 57 1.09 -9.44 -0.37
CA ALA A 57 0.72 -10.83 -0.63
C ALA A 57 -0.16 -10.97 -1.88
N GLU A 58 0.14 -11.96 -2.73
CA GLU A 58 -0.69 -12.29 -3.90
C GLU A 58 -1.92 -13.10 -3.51
N TYR A 59 -2.99 -13.01 -4.30
CA TYR A 59 -4.25 -13.72 -4.03
C TYR A 59 -4.09 -15.25 -3.97
N THR A 60 -3.05 -15.80 -4.61
CA THR A 60 -2.73 -17.23 -4.63
C THR A 60 -2.11 -17.72 -3.33
N GLN A 61 -1.71 -16.82 -2.44
CA GLN A 61 -1.05 -17.15 -1.18
C GLN A 61 -2.07 -17.16 -0.05
N ALA A 62 -2.01 -18.19 0.78
CA ALA A 62 -2.72 -18.17 2.06
C ALA A 62 -1.96 -17.21 2.99
N ILE A 63 -2.66 -16.22 3.53
CA ILE A 63 -2.06 -15.22 4.42
C ILE A 63 -2.64 -15.33 5.83
N ASP A 64 -1.92 -14.74 6.79
CA ASP A 64 -2.49 -14.38 8.07
C ASP A 64 -3.10 -12.98 7.99
N PRO A 65 -4.44 -12.83 8.07
CA PRO A 65 -5.09 -11.53 7.85
C PRO A 65 -4.74 -10.47 8.91
N ILE A 66 -4.08 -10.87 10.01
CA ILE A 66 -3.62 -9.93 11.05
C ILE A 66 -2.30 -9.28 10.65
N ASP A 67 -1.36 -10.06 10.11
CA ASP A 67 0.01 -9.62 9.86
C ASP A 67 0.28 -9.26 8.40
N ASP A 68 -0.49 -9.87 7.49
CA ASP A 68 -0.31 -9.75 6.05
C ASP A 68 -1.58 -9.19 5.39
N HIS A 69 -1.36 -8.46 4.29
CA HIS A 69 -2.44 -7.90 3.50
C HIS A 69 -2.24 -8.20 2.01
N TYR A 70 -3.34 -8.56 1.35
CA TYR A 70 -3.36 -8.81 -0.08
C TYR A 70 -3.08 -7.54 -0.88
N THR A 71 -2.30 -7.63 -1.94
CA THR A 71 -2.02 -6.53 -2.86
C THR A 71 -3.31 -5.98 -3.48
N PHE A 72 -3.48 -4.65 -3.52
CA PHE A 72 -4.59 -4.01 -4.24
C PHE A 72 -4.37 -3.87 -5.75
N ILE A 73 -3.12 -4.06 -6.20
CA ILE A 73 -2.71 -4.25 -7.59
C ILE A 73 -1.85 -5.51 -7.66
N SER A 74 -2.23 -6.46 -8.52
CA SER A 74 -1.49 -7.72 -8.72
C SER A 74 0.01 -7.48 -8.96
N GLY A 75 0.87 -8.23 -8.26
CA GLY A 75 2.31 -8.07 -8.37
C GLY A 75 2.85 -8.44 -9.76
N GLN A 76 2.19 -9.36 -10.48
CA GLN A 76 2.57 -9.73 -11.85
C GLN A 76 2.54 -8.54 -12.81
N TYR A 77 1.59 -7.61 -12.62
CA TYR A 77 1.44 -6.41 -13.45
C TYR A 77 1.97 -5.14 -12.79
N ARG A 78 2.66 -5.26 -11.65
CA ARG A 78 3.21 -4.11 -10.89
C ARG A 78 4.13 -3.23 -11.74
N LEU A 79 4.88 -3.83 -12.67
CA LEU A 79 5.73 -3.08 -13.60
C LEU A 79 4.91 -2.15 -14.49
N THR A 80 3.80 -2.63 -15.05
CA THR A 80 2.89 -1.81 -15.88
C THR A 80 2.41 -0.59 -15.11
N PHE A 81 1.92 -0.79 -13.88
CA PHE A 81 1.44 0.29 -13.03
C PHE A 81 2.55 1.25 -12.61
N LEU A 82 3.74 0.73 -12.29
CA LEU A 82 4.90 1.56 -11.96
C LEU A 82 5.29 2.48 -13.12
N ILE A 83 5.29 1.98 -14.36
CA ILE A 83 5.63 2.78 -15.55
C ILE A 83 4.59 3.87 -15.78
N PHE A 84 3.29 3.55 -15.73
CA PHE A 84 2.24 4.58 -15.83
C PHE A 84 2.33 5.61 -14.70
N PHE A 85 2.58 5.15 -13.47
CA PHE A 85 2.74 6.01 -12.30
C PHE A 85 3.92 6.97 -12.47
N LEU A 86 5.09 6.48 -12.90
CA LEU A 86 6.28 7.31 -13.14
C LEU A 86 6.05 8.31 -14.26
N LEU A 87 5.51 7.89 -15.41
CA LEU A 87 5.25 8.77 -16.54
C LEU A 87 4.24 9.87 -16.20
N TYR A 88 3.20 9.54 -15.45
CA TYR A 88 2.24 10.51 -14.91
C TYR A 88 2.92 11.55 -14.02
N HIS A 89 3.77 11.14 -13.07
CA HIS A 89 4.46 12.06 -12.16
C HIS A 89 5.53 12.91 -12.86
N ILE A 90 6.25 12.34 -13.82
CA ILE A 90 7.20 13.07 -14.67
C ILE A 90 6.46 14.13 -15.49
N ALA A 91 5.33 13.79 -16.10
CA ALA A 91 4.49 14.72 -16.84
C ALA A 91 3.94 15.84 -15.94
N LEU A 92 3.46 15.49 -14.74
CA LEU A 92 2.95 16.43 -13.75
C LEU A 92 4.04 17.43 -13.35
N GLY A 93 5.22 16.94 -12.97
CA GLY A 93 6.36 17.79 -12.58
C GLY A 93 6.85 18.67 -13.74
N ALA A 94 6.93 18.13 -14.95
CA ALA A 94 7.33 18.89 -16.14
C ALA A 94 6.38 20.06 -16.42
N LEU A 95 5.06 19.82 -16.39
CA LEU A 95 4.04 20.87 -16.60
C LEU A 95 3.89 21.81 -15.40
N TRP A 96 4.17 21.33 -14.18
CA TRP A 96 4.22 22.19 -13.01
C TRP A 96 5.34 23.23 -13.13
N ILE A 97 6.56 22.80 -13.46
CA ILE A 97 7.75 23.66 -13.50
C ILE A 97 7.77 24.51 -14.78
N ARG A 98 7.49 23.91 -15.94
CA ARG A 98 7.66 24.57 -17.25
C ARG A 98 6.38 25.17 -17.83
N ARG A 99 5.20 24.83 -17.31
CA ARG A 99 3.89 25.27 -17.86
C ARG A 99 3.81 24.95 -19.36
N ALA A 100 3.46 25.93 -20.18
CA ALA A 100 3.42 25.86 -21.65
C ALA A 100 4.79 26.02 -22.33
N LYS A 101 5.88 26.27 -21.58
CA LYS A 101 7.23 26.47 -22.14
C LYS A 101 7.93 25.14 -22.49
N LEU A 102 7.17 24.22 -23.06
CA LEU A 102 7.65 22.95 -23.63
C LEU A 102 7.45 22.99 -25.15
N PRO A 103 8.31 22.32 -25.93
CA PRO A 103 8.03 22.11 -27.34
C PRO A 103 6.69 21.36 -27.53
N PRO A 104 6.01 21.53 -28.68
CA PRO A 104 4.64 21.02 -28.87
C PRO A 104 4.47 19.52 -28.62
N LEU A 105 5.42 18.69 -29.06
CA LEU A 105 5.33 17.23 -28.92
C LEU A 105 5.47 16.78 -27.44
N PRO A 106 6.53 17.15 -26.68
CA PRO A 106 6.61 16.88 -25.25
C PRO A 106 5.42 17.40 -24.45
N LEU A 107 4.88 18.57 -24.82
CA LEU A 107 3.69 19.14 -24.19
C LEU A 107 2.46 18.25 -24.36
N VAL A 108 2.18 17.82 -25.59
CA VAL A 108 1.06 16.92 -25.91
C VAL A 108 1.25 15.56 -25.22
N LEU A 109 2.47 15.00 -25.23
CA LEU A 109 2.78 13.75 -24.54
C LEU A 109 2.57 13.84 -23.02
N CYS A 110 3.01 14.94 -22.39
CA CYS A 110 2.76 15.15 -20.95
C CYS A 110 1.25 15.20 -20.65
N LEU A 111 0.46 15.89 -21.47
CA LEU A 111 -1.00 15.93 -21.32
C LEU A 111 -1.62 14.54 -21.49
N CYS A 112 -1.17 13.74 -22.46
CA CYS A 112 -1.63 12.35 -22.64
C CYS A 112 -1.36 11.51 -21.38
N PHE A 113 -0.14 11.55 -20.84
CA PHE A 113 0.20 10.80 -19.62
C PHE A 113 -0.57 11.29 -18.39
N LEU A 114 -0.87 12.58 -18.29
CA LEU A 114 -1.75 13.09 -17.24
C LEU A 114 -3.18 12.55 -17.38
N TYR A 115 -3.78 12.55 -18.56
CA TYR A 115 -5.12 12.01 -18.76
C TYR A 115 -5.19 10.51 -18.46
N ILE A 116 -4.23 9.72 -18.96
CA ILE A 116 -4.13 8.29 -18.69
C ILE A 116 -3.99 8.04 -17.18
N GLY A 117 -3.05 8.74 -16.53
CA GLY A 117 -2.81 8.59 -15.11
C GLY A 117 -3.99 9.03 -14.25
N ILE A 118 -4.76 10.06 -14.66
CA ILE A 118 -6.01 10.45 -13.99
C ILE A 118 -7.00 9.28 -13.98
N VAL A 119 -7.22 8.65 -15.13
CA VAL A 119 -8.11 7.49 -15.25
C VAL A 119 -7.62 6.36 -14.35
N ILE A 120 -6.34 5.98 -14.43
CA ILE A 120 -5.75 4.93 -13.59
C ILE A 120 -5.91 5.26 -12.10
N ASN A 121 -5.63 6.50 -11.68
CA ASN A 121 -5.80 6.95 -10.30
C ASN A 121 -7.26 6.87 -9.83
N VAL A 122 -8.24 7.14 -10.70
CA VAL A 122 -9.66 6.93 -10.36
C VAL A 122 -9.93 5.45 -10.06
N PHE A 123 -9.38 4.54 -10.88
CA PHE A 123 -9.51 3.11 -10.63
C PHE A 123 -8.78 2.66 -9.36
N ILE A 124 -7.57 3.16 -9.09
CA ILE A 124 -6.84 2.89 -7.84
C ILE A 124 -7.63 3.40 -6.62
N ALA A 125 -8.12 4.63 -6.66
CA ALA A 125 -8.95 5.18 -5.58
C ALA A 125 -10.22 4.35 -5.36
N SER A 126 -10.89 3.97 -6.45
CA SER A 126 -12.09 3.13 -6.39
C SER A 126 -11.79 1.73 -5.85
N GLN A 127 -10.66 1.12 -6.23
CA GLN A 127 -10.19 -0.18 -5.74
C GLN A 127 -10.01 -0.15 -4.21
N LEU A 128 -9.36 0.90 -3.70
CA LEU A 128 -9.07 1.11 -2.27
C LEU A 128 -10.31 1.50 -1.45
N LEU A 129 -11.33 2.13 -2.06
CA LEU A 129 -12.59 2.48 -1.40
C LEU A 129 -13.65 1.36 -1.43
N GLY A 130 -13.28 0.16 -1.89
CA GLY A 130 -14.16 -1.00 -1.91
C GLY A 130 -14.64 -1.43 -0.53
N GLU A 131 -15.82 -2.05 -0.46
CA GLU A 131 -16.48 -2.43 0.80
C GLU A 131 -15.73 -3.54 1.57
N GLY A 132 -14.99 -4.42 0.88
CA GLY A 132 -14.29 -5.56 1.50
C GLY A 132 -13.05 -5.19 2.31
N ASN A 133 -12.27 -4.20 1.86
CA ASN A 133 -11.06 -3.74 2.52
C ASN A 133 -10.86 -2.24 2.28
N ARG A 134 -11.56 -1.42 3.07
CA ARG A 134 -11.66 0.01 2.82
C ARG A 134 -10.45 0.77 3.39
N GLN A 135 -9.66 1.36 2.51
CA GLN A 135 -8.42 2.08 2.82
C GLN A 135 -8.55 3.57 2.45
N GLU A 136 -9.32 4.33 3.22
CA GLU A 136 -9.63 5.73 2.91
C GLU A 136 -8.40 6.64 2.93
N GLU A 137 -7.49 6.45 3.89
CA GLU A 137 -6.28 7.26 3.97
C GLU A 137 -5.40 7.03 2.74
N LEU A 138 -5.26 5.78 2.27
CA LEU A 138 -4.50 5.48 1.05
C LEU A 138 -5.20 5.98 -0.21
N ALA A 139 -6.51 5.84 -0.31
CA ALA A 139 -7.30 6.30 -1.46
C ALA A 139 -7.27 7.82 -1.62
N SER A 140 -7.03 8.57 -0.54
CA SER A 140 -6.95 10.02 -0.58
C SER A 140 -5.80 10.54 -1.46
N PHE A 141 -4.71 9.79 -1.63
CA PHE A 141 -3.57 10.21 -2.47
C PHE A 141 -3.91 10.27 -3.97
N PRO A 142 -4.39 9.20 -4.62
CA PRO A 142 -4.77 9.29 -6.03
C PRO A 142 -5.86 10.35 -6.27
N ILE A 143 -6.77 10.57 -5.31
CA ILE A 143 -7.77 11.65 -5.38
C ILE A 143 -7.10 13.03 -5.36
N PHE A 144 -6.25 13.29 -4.36
CA PHE A 144 -5.52 14.55 -4.23
C PHE A 144 -4.60 14.78 -5.44
N SER A 145 -3.94 13.74 -5.92
CA SER A 145 -3.08 13.79 -7.08
C SER A 145 -3.84 14.20 -8.34
N ASN A 146 -5.02 13.61 -8.58
CA ASN A 146 -5.88 13.98 -9.69
C ASN A 146 -6.36 15.42 -9.61
N PHE A 147 -6.73 15.90 -8.42
CA PHE A 147 -7.11 17.30 -8.24
C PHE A 147 -5.97 18.24 -8.66
N ILE A 148 -4.73 17.96 -8.23
CA ILE A 148 -3.56 18.74 -8.61
C ILE A 148 -3.27 18.64 -10.12
N ALA A 149 -3.38 17.46 -10.72
CA ALA A 149 -3.21 17.30 -12.16
C ALA A 149 -4.22 18.12 -12.97
N ILE A 150 -5.50 18.12 -12.58
CA ILE A 150 -6.54 18.93 -13.22
C ILE A 150 -6.20 20.42 -13.15
N LEU A 151 -5.75 20.92 -11.99
CA LEU A 151 -5.31 22.32 -11.85
C LEU A 151 -4.10 22.64 -12.74
N VAL A 152 -3.12 21.74 -12.82
CA VAL A 152 -1.93 21.91 -13.68
C VAL A 152 -2.31 21.92 -15.15
N ILE A 153 -3.22 21.03 -15.59
CA ILE A 153 -3.75 20.99 -16.95
C ILE A 153 -4.48 22.30 -17.26
N GLY A 154 -5.43 22.73 -16.42
CA GLY A 154 -6.18 23.98 -16.63
C GLY A 154 -5.26 25.19 -16.76
N ARG A 155 -4.30 25.33 -15.84
CA ARG A 155 -3.28 26.40 -15.91
C ARG A 155 -2.43 26.35 -17.18
N THR A 156 -2.10 25.15 -17.66
CA THR A 156 -1.27 24.94 -18.85
C THR A 156 -2.05 25.30 -20.12
N LEU A 157 -3.31 24.88 -20.21
CA LEU A 157 -4.20 25.21 -21.32
C LEU A 157 -4.46 26.72 -21.42
N MET A 158 -4.63 27.42 -20.29
CA MET A 158 -4.74 28.88 -20.26
C MET A 158 -3.46 29.54 -20.80
N ALA A 159 -2.28 29.11 -20.35
CA ALA A 159 -1.00 29.65 -20.81
C ALA A 159 -0.76 29.40 -22.32
N ILE A 160 -1.14 28.23 -22.83
CA ILE A 160 -1.08 27.92 -24.27
C ILE A 160 -1.99 28.86 -25.06
N ARG A 161 -3.21 29.10 -24.58
CA ARG A 161 -4.18 29.98 -25.24
C ARG A 161 -3.64 31.41 -25.36
N GLU A 162 -3.03 31.93 -24.29
CA GLU A 162 -2.39 33.26 -24.29
C GLU A 162 -1.24 33.33 -25.31
N GLU A 163 -0.36 32.32 -25.34
CA GLU A 163 0.78 32.28 -26.26
C GLU A 163 0.37 32.15 -27.74
N LEU A 164 -0.66 31.34 -28.03
CA LEU A 164 -1.21 31.20 -29.38
C LEU A 164 -1.92 32.47 -29.87
N SER A 165 -2.50 33.26 -28.96
CA SER A 165 -3.19 34.51 -29.31
C SER A 165 -2.23 35.64 -29.72
N THR A 166 -0.95 35.54 -29.34
CA THR A 166 0.04 36.61 -29.50
C THR A 166 1.11 36.33 -30.57
N LYS A 167 1.28 35.08 -31.03
CA LYS A 167 2.27 34.73 -32.05
C LYS A 167 1.82 35.11 -33.47
N THR A 168 2.52 36.06 -34.08
CA THR A 168 2.40 36.41 -35.50
C THR A 168 3.62 35.95 -36.28
N PHE A 169 3.42 35.14 -37.32
CA PHE A 169 4.51 34.69 -38.20
C PHE A 169 4.73 35.67 -39.36
N LYS A 170 5.99 35.98 -39.69
CA LYS A 170 6.34 36.83 -40.86
C LYS A 170 5.87 36.24 -42.18
N ASN A 171 5.86 34.91 -42.32
CA ASN A 171 5.38 34.22 -43.51
C ASN A 171 3.84 34.13 -43.50
N LYS A 172 3.19 34.67 -44.54
CA LYS A 172 1.71 34.69 -44.68
C LYS A 172 1.08 33.29 -44.62
N TRP A 173 1.73 32.27 -45.17
CA TRP A 173 1.25 30.89 -45.17
C TRP A 173 1.35 30.25 -43.77
N LEU A 174 2.49 30.44 -43.09
CA LEU A 174 2.65 30.00 -41.70
C LEU A 174 1.69 30.74 -40.75
N ASN A 175 1.42 32.02 -41.02
CA ASN A 175 0.45 32.78 -40.23
C ASN A 175 -0.99 32.31 -40.47
N LYS A 176 -1.32 31.90 -41.71
CA LYS A 176 -2.61 31.31 -42.06
C LYS A 176 -2.79 29.92 -41.42
N LEU A 177 -1.75 29.09 -41.42
CA LEU A 177 -1.71 27.80 -40.71
C LEU A 177 -1.83 28.00 -39.20
N ASN A 178 -1.07 28.92 -38.60
CA ASN A 178 -1.15 29.24 -37.18
C ASN A 178 -2.55 29.70 -36.79
N ARG A 179 -3.18 30.55 -37.61
CA ARG A 179 -4.55 31.03 -37.40
C ARG A 179 -5.60 29.94 -37.61
N LEU A 180 -5.36 28.97 -38.50
CA LEU A 180 -6.23 27.82 -38.69
C LEU A 180 -6.08 26.79 -37.55
N LEU A 181 -4.85 26.52 -37.10
CA LEU A 181 -4.54 25.68 -35.95
C LEU A 181 -5.11 26.28 -34.65
N SER A 182 -4.91 27.57 -34.40
CA SER A 182 -5.46 28.25 -33.22
C SER A 182 -6.99 28.33 -33.21
N PHE A 183 -7.64 28.27 -34.39
CA PHE A 183 -9.09 28.39 -34.54
C PHE A 183 -9.84 27.04 -34.64
N ARG A 184 -9.18 25.96 -35.09
CA ARG A 184 -9.80 24.65 -35.34
C ARG A 184 -9.20 23.48 -34.54
N PHE A 185 -7.94 23.57 -34.11
CA PHE A 185 -7.17 22.44 -33.57
C PHE A 185 -6.33 22.86 -32.35
N THR A 186 -6.96 22.84 -31.18
CA THR A 186 -6.29 23.20 -29.92
C THR A 186 -5.41 22.07 -29.42
N VAL A 187 -4.38 22.40 -28.63
CA VAL A 187 -3.53 21.42 -27.92
C VAL A 187 -4.37 20.44 -27.10
N LEU A 188 -5.52 20.87 -26.59
CA LEU A 188 -6.51 20.02 -25.92
C LEU A 188 -7.04 18.93 -26.86
N THR A 189 -7.48 19.29 -28.06
CA THR A 189 -8.02 18.34 -29.05
C THR A 189 -7.00 17.25 -29.40
N TRP A 190 -5.76 17.64 -29.69
CA TRP A 190 -4.70 16.68 -30.02
C TRP A 190 -4.29 15.82 -28.83
N SER A 191 -4.18 16.41 -27.64
CA SER A 191 -3.82 15.63 -26.44
C SER A 191 -4.90 14.61 -26.06
N VAL A 192 -6.19 14.91 -26.27
CA VAL A 192 -7.27 13.93 -26.05
C VAL A 192 -7.28 12.85 -27.15
N LEU A 193 -7.17 13.24 -28.42
CA LEU A 193 -7.18 12.30 -29.54
C LEU A 193 -6.00 11.32 -29.48
N LEU A 194 -4.84 11.78 -29.02
CA LEU A 194 -3.63 10.96 -28.90
C LEU A 194 -3.57 10.10 -27.63
N VAL A 195 -4.50 10.24 -26.67
CA VAL A 195 -4.54 9.38 -25.46
C VAL A 195 -4.54 7.90 -25.84
N PHE A 196 -5.45 7.50 -26.73
CA PHE A 196 -5.60 6.09 -27.10
C PHE A 196 -4.38 5.55 -27.87
N PRO A 197 -3.86 6.21 -28.93
CA PRO A 197 -2.61 5.81 -29.58
C PRO A 197 -1.41 5.72 -28.63
N VAL A 198 -1.24 6.69 -27.73
CA VAL A 198 -0.13 6.70 -26.77
C VAL A 198 -0.27 5.57 -25.76
N PHE A 199 -1.49 5.33 -25.26
CA PHE A 199 -1.78 4.20 -24.37
C PHE A 199 -1.46 2.86 -25.05
N VAL A 200 -1.97 2.64 -26.27
CA VAL A 200 -1.72 1.41 -27.04
C VAL A 200 -0.22 1.22 -27.30
N LEU A 201 0.49 2.27 -27.73
CA LEU A 201 1.93 2.17 -28.00
C LEU A 201 2.72 1.81 -26.74
N LEU A 202 2.37 2.39 -25.59
CA LEU A 202 3.01 2.07 -24.32
C LEU A 202 2.69 0.63 -23.88
N THR A 203 1.44 0.18 -24.04
CA THR A 203 1.04 -1.21 -23.75
C THR A 203 1.80 -2.19 -24.64
N LEU A 204 1.91 -1.93 -25.95
CA LEU A 204 2.70 -2.75 -26.88
C LEU A 204 4.18 -2.80 -26.49
N LEU A 205 4.75 -1.69 -26.04
CA LEU A 205 6.12 -1.65 -25.53
C LEU A 205 6.26 -2.54 -24.29
N LEU A 206 5.34 -2.44 -23.33
CA LEU A 206 5.33 -3.28 -22.13
C LEU A 206 5.14 -4.76 -22.47
N MET A 207 4.37 -5.08 -23.51
CA MET A 207 4.22 -6.44 -24.00
C MET A 207 5.53 -7.03 -24.51
N ILE A 208 6.37 -6.24 -25.19
CA ILE A 208 7.72 -6.66 -25.59
C ILE A 208 8.57 -7.01 -24.35
N PHE A 209 8.33 -6.35 -23.21
CA PHE A 209 8.96 -6.67 -21.92
C PHE A 209 8.21 -7.76 -21.12
N GLY A 210 7.29 -8.49 -21.74
CA GLY A 210 6.63 -9.66 -21.16
C GLY A 210 5.37 -9.37 -20.34
N GLN A 211 4.76 -8.19 -20.51
CA GLN A 211 3.43 -7.90 -19.93
C GLN A 211 2.30 -8.35 -20.87
N ASP A 212 1.12 -8.62 -20.32
CA ASP A 212 -0.05 -8.97 -21.10
C ASP A 212 -0.68 -7.74 -21.81
N TYR A 213 -1.43 -7.98 -22.88
CA TYR A 213 -2.12 -6.91 -23.62
C TYR A 213 -3.21 -6.22 -22.79
N ASP A 214 -3.77 -6.92 -21.81
CA ASP A 214 -4.80 -6.47 -20.87
C ASP A 214 -4.24 -6.29 -19.44
N ALA A 215 -2.93 -6.15 -19.28
CA ALA A 215 -2.23 -6.02 -18.00
C ALA A 215 -2.81 -4.94 -17.06
N VAL A 216 -3.32 -3.83 -17.61
CA VAL A 216 -3.97 -2.77 -16.80
C VAL A 216 -5.26 -3.26 -16.17
N VAL A 217 -6.07 -4.03 -16.89
CA VAL A 217 -7.31 -4.62 -16.36
C VAL A 217 -6.96 -5.70 -15.34
N LYS A 218 -6.09 -6.64 -15.74
CA LYS A 218 -5.65 -7.74 -14.90
C LYS A 218 -4.96 -7.29 -13.61
N GLY A 219 -4.25 -6.17 -13.62
CA GLY A 219 -3.69 -5.58 -12.40
C GLY A 219 -4.72 -5.32 -11.32
N PHE A 220 -5.96 -4.96 -11.68
CA PHE A 220 -7.05 -4.77 -10.73
C PHE A 220 -7.84 -6.05 -10.45
N THR A 221 -8.03 -6.90 -11.47
CA THR A 221 -8.92 -8.07 -11.37
C THR A 221 -8.22 -9.32 -10.84
N GLU A 222 -6.93 -9.53 -11.12
CA GLU A 222 -6.10 -10.62 -10.57
C GLU A 222 -5.66 -10.31 -9.12
N THR A 223 -6.64 -9.93 -8.30
CA THR A 223 -6.50 -9.64 -6.88
C THR A 223 -7.68 -10.28 -6.12
N THR A 224 -7.70 -10.13 -4.80
CA THR A 224 -8.76 -10.64 -3.93
C THR A 224 -9.14 -9.59 -2.88
N THR A 225 -10.35 -9.65 -2.33
CA THR A 225 -10.90 -8.75 -1.28
C THR A 225 -11.10 -7.27 -1.64
N TRP A 226 -10.67 -6.82 -2.82
CA TRP A 226 -10.81 -5.44 -3.30
C TRP A 226 -12.00 -5.28 -4.23
N LYS A 227 -12.36 -4.02 -4.55
CA LYS A 227 -13.59 -3.71 -5.28
C LYS A 227 -13.70 -4.39 -6.65
N PHE A 228 -12.61 -4.47 -7.40
CA PHE A 228 -12.57 -5.06 -8.75
C PHE A 228 -12.00 -6.48 -8.79
N SER A 229 -11.68 -7.06 -7.62
CA SER A 229 -11.14 -8.42 -7.53
C SER A 229 -12.07 -9.45 -8.16
N GLN A 230 -11.48 -10.41 -8.88
CA GLN A 230 -12.21 -11.52 -9.52
C GLN A 230 -11.79 -12.90 -9.01
N HIS A 231 -10.82 -12.96 -8.10
CA HIS A 231 -10.34 -14.22 -7.54
C HIS A 231 -10.63 -14.34 -6.05
N ASP A 232 -11.03 -15.54 -5.67
CA ASP A 232 -10.98 -15.98 -4.28
C ASP A 232 -9.54 -16.26 -3.87
N HIS A 233 -9.27 -16.12 -2.58
CA HIS A 233 -8.01 -16.53 -1.98
C HIS A 233 -8.12 -17.90 -1.33
N PRO A 234 -7.02 -18.65 -1.18
CA PRO A 234 -6.98 -19.83 -0.33
C PRO A 234 -7.52 -19.50 1.07
N PRO A 235 -8.09 -20.47 1.81
CA PRO A 235 -8.50 -20.24 3.18
C PRO A 235 -7.36 -19.57 3.95
N TYR A 236 -7.69 -18.53 4.72
CA TYR A 236 -6.70 -17.87 5.57
C TYR A 236 -5.94 -18.92 6.35
N LEU A 237 -4.64 -18.68 6.51
CA LEU A 237 -3.89 -19.46 7.46
C LEU A 237 -4.59 -19.25 8.81
N ASP A 238 -5.02 -20.36 9.42
CA ASP A 238 -5.28 -20.33 10.85
C ASP A 238 -4.02 -19.73 11.45
N HIS A 239 -4.17 -18.68 12.26
CA HIS A 239 -3.11 -17.96 12.94
C HIS A 239 -2.37 -18.89 13.93
N ARG A 240 -1.88 -20.03 13.44
CA ARG A 240 -1.57 -21.27 14.16
C ARG A 240 -0.71 -22.23 13.34
N GLY A 241 0.55 -22.22 13.73
CA GLY A 241 1.26 -23.45 14.08
C GLY A 241 2.64 -23.14 14.64
N HIS A 242 2.90 -23.02 15.95
CA HIS A 242 2.10 -23.11 17.16
C HIS A 242 2.63 -22.07 18.16
N TYR A 243 1.79 -21.50 19.02
CA TYR A 243 2.32 -20.78 20.18
C TYR A 243 2.91 -21.79 21.14
N LEU A 244 4.02 -21.44 21.80
CA LEU A 244 4.76 -22.30 22.71
C LEU A 244 3.84 -22.90 23.80
N CYS A 245 2.87 -22.12 24.30
CA CYS A 245 1.85 -22.61 25.24
C CYS A 245 0.81 -23.55 24.61
N THR A 246 0.59 -23.48 23.29
CA THR A 246 -0.31 -24.40 22.57
C THR A 246 0.36 -25.77 22.38
N VAL A 247 1.65 -25.83 21.99
CA VAL A 247 2.37 -27.12 21.98
C VAL A 247 2.55 -27.67 23.39
N ALA A 248 2.82 -26.82 24.37
CA ALA A 248 2.92 -27.21 25.77
C ALA A 248 1.62 -27.83 26.30
N ALA A 249 0.45 -27.32 25.89
CA ALA A 249 -0.84 -27.86 26.29
C ALA A 249 -1.12 -29.29 25.76
N CYS A 250 -0.40 -29.75 24.73
CA CYS A 250 -0.48 -31.10 24.19
C CYS A 250 0.41 -32.12 24.94
N GLY A 251 1.09 -31.72 26.01
CA GLY A 251 1.86 -32.63 26.85
C GLY A 251 0.99 -33.62 27.64
N SER A 252 1.63 -34.42 28.49
CA SER A 252 0.97 -35.44 29.30
C SER A 252 -0.12 -34.84 30.22
N PRO A 253 -1.34 -35.39 30.25
CA PRO A 253 -2.47 -34.82 31.00
C PRO A 253 -2.21 -34.62 32.50
N ARG A 254 -1.41 -35.49 33.12
CA ARG A 254 -1.02 -35.39 34.54
C ARG A 254 -0.24 -34.11 34.84
N LEU A 255 0.59 -33.65 33.90
CA LEU A 255 1.45 -32.48 34.04
C LEU A 255 0.75 -31.19 33.60
N VAL A 256 0.15 -31.22 32.40
CA VAL A 256 -0.35 -30.02 31.71
C VAL A 256 -1.77 -29.64 32.13
N LYS A 257 -2.46 -30.53 32.85
CA LYS A 257 -3.77 -30.33 33.49
C LYS A 257 -4.77 -29.64 32.53
N PRO A 258 -5.17 -30.31 31.44
CA PRO A 258 -6.14 -29.74 30.50
C PRO A 258 -7.45 -29.45 31.23
N LEU A 259 -8.05 -28.30 30.94
CA LEU A 259 -9.28 -27.83 31.60
C LEU A 259 -10.51 -28.13 30.75
N ARG A 260 -10.46 -27.76 29.47
CA ARG A 260 -11.56 -27.91 28.53
C ARG A 260 -11.08 -27.87 27.09
N TRP A 261 -11.98 -28.22 26.18
CA TRP A 261 -11.87 -27.84 24.77
C TRP A 261 -12.20 -26.36 24.62
N GLY A 262 -11.46 -25.67 23.76
CA GLY A 262 -11.77 -24.32 23.32
C GLY A 262 -11.69 -24.22 21.80
N ARG A 263 -11.98 -23.02 21.27
CA ARG A 263 -11.94 -22.76 19.83
C ARG A 263 -10.97 -21.63 19.51
N ARG A 264 -10.15 -21.79 18.48
CA ARG A 264 -9.40 -20.69 17.84
C ARG A 264 -9.28 -20.97 16.36
N GLY A 265 -9.49 -19.93 15.55
CA GLY A 265 -9.49 -20.06 14.09
C GLY A 265 -10.47 -21.13 13.58
N GLY A 266 -11.58 -21.33 14.30
CA GLY A 266 -12.58 -22.34 13.95
C GLY A 266 -12.26 -23.78 14.40
N ARG A 267 -11.03 -24.10 14.82
CA ARG A 267 -10.60 -25.46 15.19
C ARG A 267 -10.64 -25.73 16.71
N PRO A 268 -10.94 -26.97 17.14
CA PRO A 268 -10.90 -27.35 18.55
C PRO A 268 -9.45 -27.44 19.04
N ILE A 269 -9.19 -26.89 20.22
CA ILE A 269 -7.89 -26.93 20.88
C ILE A 269 -8.02 -27.32 22.34
N ILE A 270 -6.98 -27.98 22.87
CA ILE A 270 -6.88 -28.28 24.30
C ILE A 270 -6.48 -27.00 25.02
N VAL A 271 -7.30 -26.56 25.97
CA VAL A 271 -7.06 -25.36 26.77
C VAL A 271 -6.62 -25.77 28.17
N ASN A 272 -5.51 -25.22 28.62
CA ASN A 272 -5.07 -25.29 30.01
C ASN A 272 -4.84 -23.86 30.55
N ARG A 273 -4.65 -23.76 31.87
CA ARG A 273 -4.51 -22.46 32.55
C ARG A 273 -3.33 -21.64 32.02
N GLN A 274 -2.20 -22.28 31.73
CA GLN A 274 -0.99 -21.62 31.19
C GLN A 274 -1.27 -20.93 29.85
N LEU A 275 -2.01 -21.59 28.96
CA LEU A 275 -2.41 -21.02 27.67
C LEU A 275 -3.34 -19.81 27.84
N GLN A 276 -4.31 -19.89 28.75
CA GLN A 276 -5.23 -18.79 29.03
C GLN A 276 -4.50 -17.57 29.59
N ILE A 277 -3.58 -17.77 30.53
CA ILE A 277 -2.77 -16.70 31.13
C ILE A 277 -1.92 -15.99 30.07
N ALA A 278 -1.24 -16.76 29.22
CA ALA A 278 -0.40 -16.19 28.16
C ALA A 278 -1.23 -15.34 27.18
N ASN A 279 -2.41 -15.82 26.77
CA ASN A 279 -3.27 -15.09 25.86
C ASN A 279 -3.89 -13.84 26.51
N ALA A 280 -4.28 -13.92 27.77
CA ALA A 280 -4.81 -12.78 28.51
C ALA A 280 -3.75 -11.68 28.73
N PHE A 281 -2.50 -12.07 28.96
CA PHE A 281 -1.37 -11.14 29.06
C PHE A 281 -1.05 -10.48 27.71
N GLU A 282 -1.10 -11.25 26.62
CA GLU A 282 -0.98 -10.70 25.26
C GLU A 282 -2.07 -9.67 24.96
N GLU A 283 -3.32 -9.96 25.31
CA GLU A 283 -4.44 -9.01 25.21
C GLU A 283 -4.22 -7.77 26.09
N LEU A 284 -3.65 -7.92 27.29
CA LEU A 284 -3.30 -6.79 28.17
C LEU A 284 -2.26 -5.86 27.51
N ILE A 285 -1.26 -6.41 26.82
CA ILE A 285 -0.28 -5.60 26.09
C ILE A 285 -0.95 -4.89 24.91
N ALA A 286 -1.84 -5.58 24.19
CA ALA A 286 -2.60 -4.99 23.09
C ALA A 286 -3.45 -3.81 23.55
N ASP A 287 -4.13 -3.95 24.70
CA ASP A 287 -4.91 -2.88 25.33
C ASP A 287 -4.05 -1.68 25.72
N PHE A 288 -2.84 -1.93 26.24
CA PHE A 288 -1.94 -0.87 26.71
C PHE A 288 -1.24 -0.14 25.56
N SER A 289 -0.75 -0.87 24.57
CA SER A 289 -0.04 -0.31 23.42
C SER A 289 -0.07 -1.27 22.23
N PRO A 290 -0.93 -1.01 21.23
CA PRO A 290 -1.01 -1.81 20.01
C PRO A 290 0.34 -1.90 19.26
N LYS A 291 1.16 -0.85 19.33
CA LYS A 291 2.50 -0.82 18.73
C LYS A 291 3.48 -1.75 19.45
N LEU A 292 3.44 -1.79 20.78
CA LEU A 292 4.27 -2.71 21.57
C LEU A 292 3.83 -4.16 21.39
N HIS A 293 2.51 -4.38 21.37
CA HIS A 293 1.92 -5.69 21.06
C HIS A 293 2.40 -6.18 19.70
N HIS A 294 2.30 -5.36 18.65
CA HIS A 294 2.78 -5.70 17.32
C HIS A 294 4.29 -5.99 17.31
N PHE A 295 5.13 -5.16 17.94
CA PHE A 295 6.57 -5.41 18.03
C PHE A 295 6.91 -6.76 18.72
N LEU A 296 6.28 -7.04 19.87
CA LEU A 296 6.49 -8.29 20.58
C LEU A 296 5.96 -9.48 19.77
N ARG A 297 4.85 -9.29 19.06
CA ARG A 297 4.25 -10.28 18.18
C ARG A 297 5.20 -10.64 17.04
N THR A 298 5.67 -9.67 16.28
CA THR A 298 6.61 -9.88 15.18
C THR A 298 7.89 -10.59 15.63
N ASN A 299 8.45 -10.23 16.79
CA ASN A 299 9.63 -10.91 17.33
C ASN A 299 9.32 -12.35 17.77
N TYR A 300 8.18 -12.55 18.42
CA TYR A 300 7.74 -13.87 18.84
C TYR A 300 7.48 -14.78 17.63
N ASP A 301 6.83 -14.29 16.59
CA ASP A 301 6.54 -15.09 15.41
C ASP A 301 7.83 -15.40 14.63
N LYS A 302 8.80 -14.50 14.60
CA LYS A 302 10.10 -14.78 13.97
C LYS A 302 10.88 -15.91 14.66
N TYR A 303 10.93 -15.92 16.00
CA TYR A 303 11.78 -16.86 16.76
C TYR A 303 11.01 -18.04 17.37
N GLY A 304 9.82 -17.78 17.91
CA GLY A 304 8.95 -18.76 18.57
C GLY A 304 8.27 -19.72 17.61
N TYR A 305 7.92 -19.29 16.39
CA TYR A 305 7.31 -20.13 15.36
C TYR A 305 8.23 -21.28 14.92
N ASN A 306 9.50 -20.97 14.68
CA ASN A 306 10.51 -21.96 14.31
C ASN A 306 10.78 -22.99 15.41
N LEU A 307 10.60 -22.60 16.67
CA LEU A 307 10.79 -23.48 17.82
C LEU A 307 9.59 -24.42 18.02
N SER A 308 8.38 -23.90 17.88
CA SER A 308 7.16 -24.66 18.15
C SER A 308 6.88 -25.75 17.11
N GLN A 309 7.25 -25.55 15.85
CA GLN A 309 7.17 -26.59 14.81
C GLN A 309 8.13 -27.78 15.05
N LYS A 310 9.20 -27.58 15.84
CA LYS A 310 10.17 -28.62 16.18
C LYS A 310 9.71 -29.47 17.37
N ILE A 311 8.71 -29.02 18.12
CA ILE A 311 8.17 -29.70 19.29
C ILE A 311 7.03 -30.63 18.84
N LYS A 312 7.40 -31.83 18.36
CA LYS A 312 6.45 -32.85 17.88
C LYS A 312 6.26 -34.02 18.85
N ALA A 313 7.19 -34.21 19.78
CA ALA A 313 7.17 -35.33 20.72
C ALA A 313 6.49 -34.95 22.05
N PRO A 314 5.70 -35.86 22.69
CA PRO A 314 5.04 -35.58 23.97
C PRO A 314 5.98 -35.16 25.10
N TRP A 315 7.20 -35.72 25.14
CA TRP A 315 8.22 -35.35 26.13
C TRP A 315 8.73 -33.91 25.92
N ALA A 316 8.85 -33.48 24.65
CA ALA A 316 9.28 -32.13 24.31
C ALA A 316 8.19 -31.11 24.70
N ALA A 317 6.92 -31.43 24.47
CA ALA A 317 5.78 -30.62 24.94
C ALA A 317 5.75 -30.48 26.48
N ASN A 318 6.01 -31.57 27.21
CA ASN A 318 6.15 -31.54 28.67
C ASN A 318 7.29 -30.63 29.14
N MET A 319 8.45 -30.74 28.49
CA MET A 319 9.62 -29.91 28.81
C MET A 319 9.33 -28.44 28.54
N THR A 320 8.70 -28.12 27.41
CA THR A 320 8.25 -26.77 27.08
C THR A 320 7.28 -26.21 28.11
N TYR A 321 6.30 -27.01 28.55
CA TYR A 321 5.34 -26.60 29.61
C TYR A 321 6.05 -26.20 30.91
N LEU A 322 7.07 -26.97 31.32
CA LEU A 322 7.87 -26.68 32.52
C LEU A 322 8.72 -25.41 32.35
N LEU A 323 9.39 -25.25 31.21
CA LEU A 323 10.19 -24.06 30.92
C LEU A 323 9.36 -22.78 30.86
N MET A 324 8.07 -22.89 30.52
CA MET A 324 7.14 -21.75 30.50
C MET A 324 6.61 -21.35 31.87
N LYS A 325 6.83 -22.12 32.95
CA LYS A 325 6.30 -21.80 34.29
C LYS A 325 6.79 -20.48 34.88
N PRO A 326 8.08 -20.11 34.80
CA PRO A 326 8.55 -18.80 35.26
C PRO A 326 7.86 -17.65 34.51
N LEU A 327 7.66 -17.81 33.19
CA LEU A 327 6.95 -16.82 32.37
C LEU A 327 5.47 -16.75 32.70
N GLU A 328 4.81 -17.88 32.96
CA GLU A 328 3.42 -17.92 33.42
C GLU A 328 3.23 -17.11 34.71
N TRP A 329 4.14 -17.23 35.68
CA TRP A 329 4.09 -16.44 36.92
C TRP A 329 4.33 -14.95 36.68
N PHE A 330 5.26 -14.61 35.78
CA PHE A 330 5.47 -13.22 35.38
C PHE A 330 4.22 -12.62 34.69
N PHE A 331 3.59 -13.36 33.77
CA PHE A 331 2.35 -12.94 33.10
C PHE A 331 1.21 -12.76 34.10
N LEU A 332 1.06 -13.69 35.05
CA LEU A 332 0.10 -13.56 36.15
C LEU A 332 0.38 -12.31 36.98
N LEU A 333 1.64 -12.06 37.37
CA LEU A 333 2.01 -10.86 38.11
C LEU A 333 1.55 -9.61 37.36
N CYS A 334 1.86 -9.49 36.07
CA CYS A 334 1.43 -8.35 35.25
C CYS A 334 -0.10 -8.22 35.14
N LEU A 335 -0.81 -9.34 34.95
CA LEU A 335 -2.27 -9.34 34.89
C LEU A 335 -2.87 -8.84 36.20
N TYR A 336 -2.36 -9.32 37.34
CA TYR A 336 -2.86 -8.92 38.65
C TYR A 336 -2.46 -7.50 39.06
N THR A 337 -1.40 -6.93 38.48
CA THR A 337 -1.01 -5.54 38.74
C THR A 337 -1.72 -4.54 37.84
N PHE A 338 -2.05 -4.90 36.60
CA PHE A 338 -2.53 -3.96 35.59
C PHE A 338 -3.94 -4.24 35.06
N CYS A 339 -4.62 -5.29 35.50
CA CYS A 339 -6.00 -5.59 35.12
C CYS A 339 -6.95 -5.50 36.33
N LEU A 340 -8.09 -4.84 36.17
CA LEU A 340 -9.12 -4.72 37.22
C LEU A 340 -9.83 -6.05 37.54
N SER A 341 -9.91 -6.96 36.57
CA SER A 341 -10.60 -8.26 36.73
C SER A 341 -9.80 -9.37 36.05
N PRO A 342 -8.61 -9.71 36.59
CA PRO A 342 -7.65 -10.58 35.92
C PRO A 342 -8.20 -11.99 35.66
N GLU A 343 -8.88 -12.58 36.65
CA GLU A 343 -9.42 -13.95 36.52
C GLU A 343 -10.55 -14.03 35.48
N ARG A 344 -11.42 -13.02 35.40
CA ARG A 344 -12.46 -12.96 34.35
C ARG A 344 -11.83 -12.85 32.96
N LYS A 345 -10.73 -12.09 32.82
CA LYS A 345 -10.00 -11.95 31.56
C LYS A 345 -9.33 -13.27 31.14
N ILE A 346 -8.74 -14.01 32.09
CA ILE A 346 -8.13 -15.33 31.86
C ILE A 346 -9.20 -16.36 31.48
N GLU A 347 -10.31 -16.41 32.21
CA GLU A 347 -11.33 -17.44 32.02
C GLU A 347 -12.07 -17.31 30.67
N ARG A 348 -12.25 -16.07 30.17
CA ARG A 348 -12.86 -15.79 28.86
C ARG A 348 -12.05 -16.36 27.69
N GLN A 349 -10.75 -16.57 27.86
CA GLN A 349 -9.91 -17.02 26.76
C GLN A 349 -10.34 -18.41 26.27
N TYR A 350 -10.54 -18.49 24.96
CA TYR A 350 -10.90 -19.72 24.24
C TYR A 350 -12.21 -20.36 24.72
N GLN A 351 -13.16 -19.58 25.26
CA GLN A 351 -14.54 -20.03 25.47
C GLN A 351 -15.22 -20.32 24.13
N PHE A 352 -16.18 -21.26 24.15
CA PHE A 352 -17.02 -21.60 22.99
C PHE A 352 -18.13 -20.57 22.78
#